data_AF-A0A924IW44-F1
#
_entry.id   AF-A0A924IW44-F1
#
_cell.length_a   1.000
_cell.length_b   1.000
_cell.length_c   1.000
_cell.angle_alpha   90.00
_cell.angle_beta   90.00
_cell.angle_gamma   90.00
#
_symmetry.space_group_name_H-M   'P 1'
#
loop_
_entity.id
_entity.type
_entity.pdbx_description
1 polymer ?
#
loop_
_entity_poly.entity_id
_entity_poly.type
_entity_poly.pdbx_seq_one_letter_code
_entity_poly.pdbx_strand_id
1 'polypeptide(L)'
;GEGNYKDARMETLADKGNGNYAYIDNIMEAEKTLVKEFGGTLFTVAKDVKAQIEFNPAVVQQYRLIGYENRMLHTEDFRDDKKDAGDMGAGHTVTLLYELVPANTTSDEARPVNDLKYQKYSRKKGTATDETATIKFRYKEPQGRRSREMEHTINSTFIAFSQADENTRFAAAVALFGMVLKNSAYKGTGNYKSVAEIAAAATGTDAGGYRLEFTDLVKAAKATSERTGAR
;
A
#
# COMPACT_ATOMS: atom_id res chain seq x y z
N GLY A 1 -18.66 21.56 9.30
CA GLY A 1 -18.62 21.78 10.75
C GLY A 1 -17.21 21.51 11.21
N GLU A 2 -16.60 22.50 11.84
CA GLU A 2 -15.23 22.51 12.34
C GLU A 2 -15.05 21.47 13.45
N GLY A 3 -14.03 20.63 13.32
CA GLY A 3 -13.65 19.71 14.37
C GLY A 3 -12.24 19.23 14.10
N ASN A 4 -11.30 19.68 14.92
CA ASN A 4 -10.00 19.03 15.08
C ASN A 4 -10.25 17.65 15.70
N TYR A 5 -10.80 16.73 14.89
CA TYR A 5 -10.89 15.33 15.24
C TYR A 5 -9.45 14.95 15.52
N LYS A 6 -9.20 14.52 16.75
CA LYS A 6 -7.89 14.07 17.20
C LYS A 6 -7.57 12.73 16.53
N ASP A 7 -7.79 12.64 15.23
CA ASP A 7 -7.74 11.49 14.34
C ASP A 7 -6.37 10.84 14.48
N ALA A 8 -5.32 11.66 14.31
CA ALA A 8 -3.94 11.25 14.56
C ALA A 8 -3.72 10.70 15.98
N ARG A 9 -4.41 11.20 17.02
CA ARG A 9 -4.28 10.66 18.39
C ARG A 9 -5.09 9.38 18.59
N MET A 10 -6.25 9.26 17.98
CA MET A 10 -7.12 8.09 18.05
C MET A 10 -6.52 6.92 17.26
N GLU A 11 -5.98 7.19 16.07
CA GLU A 11 -5.14 6.27 15.29
C GLU A 11 -3.94 5.82 16.13
N THR A 12 -3.19 6.76 16.73
CA THR A 12 -2.05 6.40 17.61
C THR A 12 -2.47 5.53 18.81
N LEU A 13 -3.66 5.75 19.38
CA LEU A 13 -4.19 4.97 20.49
C LEU A 13 -4.61 3.56 20.06
N ALA A 14 -5.30 3.45 18.93
CA ALA A 14 -5.68 2.18 18.33
C ALA A 14 -4.44 1.35 17.95
N ASP A 15 -3.45 2.00 17.33
CA ASP A 15 -2.18 1.38 16.93
C ASP A 15 -1.38 0.86 18.13
N LYS A 16 -1.39 1.57 19.26
CA LYS A 16 -0.75 1.11 20.51
C LYS A 16 -1.53 0.03 21.25
N GLY A 17 -2.81 -0.13 20.95
CA GLY A 17 -3.69 -1.11 21.57
C GLY A 17 -4.02 -2.31 20.68
N ASN A 18 -3.42 -2.41 19.48
CA ASN A 18 -3.78 -3.37 18.44
C ASN A 18 -5.30 -3.37 18.12
N GLY A 19 -5.93 -2.20 18.23
CA GLY A 19 -7.34 -1.98 17.94
C GLY A 19 -7.55 -1.42 16.54
N ASN A 20 -8.80 -1.45 16.05
CA ASN A 20 -9.17 -0.85 14.76
C ASN A 20 -9.77 0.53 14.98
N TYR A 21 -9.43 1.47 14.08
CA TYR A 21 -9.99 2.81 14.05
C TYR A 21 -10.78 2.99 12.75
N ALA A 22 -11.99 3.52 12.85
CA ALA A 22 -12.82 3.82 11.70
C ALA A 22 -13.50 5.18 11.90
N TYR A 23 -13.50 5.98 10.84
CA TYR A 23 -14.22 7.24 10.79
C TYR A 23 -15.49 7.03 9.98
N ILE A 24 -16.65 7.17 10.62
CA ILE A 24 -17.96 6.97 9.98
C ILE A 24 -18.53 8.35 9.69
N ASP A 25 -18.50 8.76 8.42
CA ASP A 25 -19.10 10.03 7.97
C ASP A 25 -20.41 9.85 7.20
N ASN A 26 -20.70 8.64 6.75
CA ASN A 26 -21.91 8.32 6.00
C ASN A 26 -22.40 6.88 6.29
N ILE A 27 -23.63 6.58 5.87
CA ILE A 27 -24.30 5.30 6.17
C ILE A 27 -23.63 4.11 5.47
N MET A 28 -23.00 4.31 4.32
CA MET A 28 -22.27 3.26 3.60
C MET A 28 -20.98 2.91 4.34
N GLU A 29 -20.25 3.90 4.85
CA GLU A 29 -19.07 3.67 5.71
C GLU A 29 -19.47 3.03 7.05
N ALA A 30 -20.66 3.35 7.57
CA ALA A 30 -21.22 2.68 8.76
C ALA A 30 -21.52 1.20 8.48
N GLU A 31 -22.16 0.88 7.35
CA GLU A 31 -22.45 -0.50 6.94
C GLU A 31 -21.14 -1.28 6.69
N LYS A 32 -20.18 -0.66 5.99
CA LYS A 32 -18.85 -1.23 5.77
C LYS A 32 -18.17 -1.56 7.09
N THR A 33 -18.04 -0.57 7.97
CA THR A 33 -17.32 -0.71 9.24
C THR A 33 -18.02 -1.67 10.18
N LEU A 34 -19.33 -1.51 10.41
CA LEU A 34 -20.06 -2.19 11.49
C LEU A 34 -20.68 -3.52 11.08
N VAL A 35 -20.93 -3.74 9.79
CA VAL A 35 -21.59 -4.96 9.29
C VAL A 35 -20.63 -5.85 8.52
N LYS A 36 -19.81 -5.27 7.62
CA LYS A 36 -18.93 -6.07 6.75
C LYS A 36 -17.55 -6.33 7.36
N GLU A 37 -16.92 -5.30 7.92
CA GLU A 37 -15.53 -5.38 8.42
C GLU A 37 -15.46 -5.72 9.92
N PHE A 38 -16.52 -5.44 10.70
CA PHE A 38 -16.58 -5.70 12.14
C PHE A 38 -16.23 -7.16 12.50
N GLY A 39 -16.70 -8.13 11.72
CA GLY A 39 -16.39 -9.54 11.93
C GLY A 39 -14.90 -9.88 11.79
N GLY A 40 -14.19 -9.23 10.86
CA GLY A 40 -12.76 -9.42 10.66
C GLY A 40 -11.93 -8.95 11.84
N THR A 41 -12.39 -7.89 12.52
CA THR A 41 -11.73 -7.34 13.71
C THR A 41 -11.87 -8.21 14.96
N LEU A 42 -12.85 -9.12 15.02
CA LEU A 42 -13.12 -9.96 16.19
C LEU A 42 -12.35 -11.29 16.18
N PHE A 43 -12.01 -11.79 15.00
CA PHE A 43 -11.37 -13.10 14.84
C PHE A 43 -9.96 -12.94 14.29
N THR A 44 -8.99 -12.79 15.18
CA THR A 44 -7.56 -12.82 14.82
C THR A 44 -7.18 -14.19 14.27
N VAL A 45 -6.71 -14.22 13.04
CA VAL A 45 -6.21 -15.44 12.36
C VAL A 45 -4.69 -15.53 12.41
N ALA A 46 -4.00 -14.41 12.59
CA ALA A 46 -2.56 -14.35 12.76
C ALA A 46 -2.15 -13.18 13.66
N LYS A 47 -1.22 -13.45 14.59
CA LYS A 47 -0.68 -12.45 15.54
C LYS A 47 0.74 -12.05 15.19
N ASP A 48 1.16 -10.86 15.61
CA ASP A 48 2.54 -10.36 15.43
C ASP A 48 3.03 -10.54 13.99
N VAL A 49 2.23 -10.01 13.06
CA VAL A 49 2.43 -10.20 11.63
C VAL A 49 3.48 -9.22 11.11
N LYS A 50 4.53 -9.78 10.52
CA LYS A 50 5.65 -9.03 9.94
C LYS A 50 5.86 -9.48 8.50
N ALA A 51 6.01 -8.52 7.59
CA ALA A 51 6.37 -8.79 6.20
C ALA A 51 7.68 -8.07 5.87
N GLN A 52 8.56 -8.76 5.16
CA GLN A 52 9.81 -8.22 4.65
C GLN A 52 9.93 -8.61 3.17
N ILE A 53 10.25 -7.64 2.33
CA ILE A 53 10.54 -7.86 0.92
C ILE A 53 12.02 -7.62 0.66
N GLU A 54 12.61 -8.50 -0.13
CA GLU A 54 13.99 -8.42 -0.57
C GLU A 54 14.01 -8.42 -2.10
N PHE A 55 14.45 -7.32 -2.71
CA PHE A 55 14.54 -7.20 -4.16
C PHE A 55 15.87 -7.73 -4.69
N ASN A 56 15.83 -8.41 -5.83
CA ASN A 56 17.01 -8.92 -6.48
C ASN A 56 17.79 -7.78 -7.18
N PRO A 57 19.01 -7.44 -6.74
CA PRO A 57 19.78 -6.32 -7.30
C PRO A 57 20.23 -6.55 -8.76
N ALA A 58 20.13 -7.79 -9.27
CA ALA A 58 20.40 -8.09 -10.67
C ALA A 58 19.23 -7.67 -11.60
N VAL A 59 18.02 -7.53 -11.06
CA VAL A 59 16.79 -7.20 -11.80
C VAL A 59 16.27 -5.80 -11.43
N VAL A 60 16.38 -5.42 -10.16
CA VAL A 60 15.88 -4.16 -9.61
C VAL A 60 17.06 -3.33 -9.10
N GLN A 61 17.26 -2.15 -9.69
CA GLN A 61 18.28 -1.19 -9.29
C GLN A 61 17.87 -0.40 -8.04
N GLN A 62 16.63 0.07 -8.02
CA GLN A 62 16.09 0.93 -6.99
C GLN A 62 14.63 0.56 -6.78
N TYR A 63 14.13 0.78 -5.58
CA TYR A 63 12.72 0.62 -5.27
C TYR A 63 12.27 1.61 -4.21
N ARG A 64 10.97 1.87 -4.19
CA ARG A 64 10.34 2.75 -3.21
C ARG A 64 8.97 2.17 -2.83
N LEU A 65 8.72 2.04 -1.53
CA LEU A 65 7.39 1.73 -1.03
C LEU A 65 6.49 2.96 -1.22
N ILE A 66 5.34 2.77 -1.85
CA ILE A 66 4.32 3.80 -2.03
C ILE A 66 3.29 3.66 -0.90
N GLY A 67 3.21 4.68 -0.04
CA GLY A 67 2.37 4.61 1.15
C GLY A 67 3.01 3.75 2.25
N TYR A 68 2.28 3.47 3.34
CA TYR A 68 2.74 2.65 4.48
C TYR A 68 4.10 3.03 5.11
N GLU A 69 4.64 4.22 4.80
CA GLU A 69 5.99 4.67 5.19
C GLU A 69 6.19 4.71 6.72
N ASN A 70 5.11 4.98 7.47
CA ASN A 70 5.14 5.13 8.94
C ASN A 70 5.18 3.78 9.70
N ARG A 71 4.93 2.65 9.03
CA ARG A 71 4.90 1.31 9.66
C ARG A 71 6.04 0.41 9.20
N MET A 72 7.05 0.97 8.54
CA MET A 72 8.22 0.22 8.11
C MET A 72 9.05 -0.26 9.31
N LEU A 73 9.26 -1.57 9.37
CA LEU A 73 10.17 -2.20 10.32
C LEU A 73 11.60 -2.16 9.79
N HIS A 74 12.56 -1.98 10.70
CA HIS A 74 13.97 -2.19 10.39
C HIS A 74 14.25 -3.68 10.13
N THR A 75 15.25 -3.98 9.30
CA THR A 75 15.62 -5.36 8.95
C THR A 75 15.94 -6.18 10.19
N GLU A 76 16.58 -5.56 11.18
CA GLU A 76 16.95 -6.18 12.45
C GLU A 76 15.71 -6.51 13.31
N ASP A 77 14.66 -5.70 13.20
CA ASP A 77 13.40 -5.86 13.94
C ASP A 77 12.51 -6.98 13.38
N PHE A 78 12.76 -7.45 12.13
CA PHE A 78 11.93 -8.48 11.49
C PHE A 78 11.95 -9.82 12.22
N ARG A 79 13.11 -10.22 12.78
CA ARG A 79 13.28 -11.49 13.51
C ARG A 79 13.13 -11.34 15.02
N ASP A 80 12.97 -10.12 15.54
CA ASP A 80 12.78 -9.89 16.97
C ASP A 80 11.32 -10.10 17.36
N ASP A 81 11.03 -11.21 18.04
CA ASP A 81 9.69 -11.52 18.57
C ASP A 81 9.29 -10.65 19.77
N LYS A 82 10.19 -9.80 20.29
CA LYS A 82 9.88 -8.79 21.32
C LYS A 82 9.33 -7.50 20.73
N LYS A 83 9.57 -7.25 19.43
CA LYS A 83 9.01 -6.10 18.73
C LYS A 83 7.54 -6.38 18.44
N ASP A 84 6.65 -5.56 18.95
CA ASP A 84 5.22 -5.68 18.68
C ASP A 84 4.91 -5.32 17.22
N ALA A 85 4.01 -6.07 16.60
CA ALA A 85 3.54 -5.85 15.24
C ALA A 85 2.03 -6.09 15.17
N GLY A 86 1.43 -5.70 14.05
CA GLY A 86 -0.02 -5.76 13.90
C GLY A 86 -0.56 -7.20 13.89
N ASP A 87 -1.81 -7.33 14.32
CA ASP A 87 -2.59 -8.56 14.20
C ASP A 87 -3.39 -8.55 12.88
N MET A 88 -3.55 -9.72 12.26
CA MET A 88 -4.43 -9.89 11.10
C MET A 88 -5.70 -10.66 11.46
N GLY A 89 -6.82 -10.02 11.16
CA GLY A 89 -8.17 -10.56 11.32
C GLY A 89 -8.64 -11.39 10.12
N ALA A 90 -9.70 -12.16 10.32
CA ALA A 90 -10.33 -12.93 9.24
C ALA A 90 -10.82 -11.98 8.13
N GLY A 91 -10.44 -12.26 6.88
CA GLY A 91 -10.81 -11.42 5.73
C GLY A 91 -10.00 -10.12 5.57
N HIS A 92 -9.04 -9.84 6.46
CA HIS A 92 -8.11 -8.72 6.26
C HIS A 92 -7.23 -8.96 5.03
N THR A 93 -7.09 -7.92 4.21
CA THR A 93 -6.19 -7.91 3.05
C THR A 93 -5.28 -6.71 3.15
N VAL A 94 -3.98 -6.92 2.97
CA VAL A 94 -2.97 -5.85 2.94
C VAL A 94 -2.36 -5.76 1.55
N THR A 95 -2.38 -4.56 0.98
CA THR A 95 -1.79 -4.27 -0.33
C THR A 95 -0.57 -3.38 -0.14
N LEU A 96 0.59 -3.87 -0.57
CA LEU A 96 1.83 -3.09 -0.62
C LEU A 96 2.13 -2.73 -2.08
N LEU A 97 2.33 -1.45 -2.35
CA LEU A 97 2.68 -0.96 -3.69
C LEU A 97 4.14 -0.52 -3.68
N TYR A 98 4.93 -1.02 -4.63
CA TYR A 98 6.32 -0.61 -4.83
C TYR A 98 6.49 -0.01 -6.22
N GLU A 99 7.21 1.11 -6.28
CA GLU A 99 7.79 1.61 -7.52
C GLU A 99 9.17 0.99 -7.68
N LEU A 100 9.48 0.43 -8.85
CA LEU A 100 10.74 -0.24 -9.14
C LEU A 100 11.45 0.45 -10.30
N VAL A 101 12.78 0.54 -10.22
CA VAL A 101 13.67 0.91 -11.33
C VAL A 101 14.43 -0.36 -11.75
N PRO A 102 14.25 -0.87 -12.97
CA PRO A 102 14.98 -2.04 -13.46
C PRO A 102 16.50 -1.83 -13.54
N ALA A 103 17.30 -2.88 -13.34
CA ALA A 103 18.77 -2.85 -13.33
C ALA A 103 19.45 -2.42 -14.65
N ASN A 104 18.69 -2.43 -15.74
CA ASN A 104 19.16 -2.08 -17.09
C ASN A 104 18.71 -0.68 -17.54
N THR A 105 18.05 0.10 -16.69
CA THR A 105 17.68 1.49 -17.02
C THR A 105 18.93 2.38 -17.03
N THR A 106 19.18 3.03 -18.17
CA THR A 106 20.25 4.04 -18.29
C THR A 106 19.90 5.30 -17.51
N SER A 107 20.91 5.93 -16.91
CA SER A 107 20.82 6.96 -15.86
C SER A 107 19.98 8.21 -16.18
N ASP A 108 19.62 8.45 -17.43
CA ASP A 108 18.84 9.63 -17.84
C ASP A 108 17.32 9.48 -17.58
N GLU A 109 16.79 8.24 -17.52
CA GLU A 109 15.39 7.96 -17.15
C GLU A 109 15.24 7.58 -15.67
N ALA A 110 16.32 7.12 -15.05
CA ALA A 110 16.38 6.93 -13.61
C ALA A 110 16.36 8.31 -12.96
N ARG A 111 15.18 8.77 -12.52
CA ARG A 111 15.12 9.90 -11.59
C ARG A 111 16.16 9.63 -10.52
N PRO A 112 17.05 10.58 -10.19
CA PRO A 112 17.96 10.40 -9.07
C PRO A 112 17.09 10.32 -7.81
N VAL A 113 16.71 9.11 -7.41
CA VAL A 113 16.29 8.81 -6.06
C VAL A 113 17.58 8.81 -5.24
N ASN A 114 18.25 9.96 -5.21
CA ASN A 114 19.37 10.27 -4.32
C ASN A 114 18.75 10.49 -2.94
N ASP A 115 18.39 9.36 -2.33
CA ASP A 115 18.24 9.07 -0.91
C ASP A 115 17.33 7.84 -0.79
N LEU A 116 17.77 6.70 -1.35
CA LEU A 116 17.28 5.43 -0.86
C LEU A 116 17.69 5.32 0.61
N LYS A 117 16.79 5.72 1.51
CA LYS A 117 16.99 5.71 2.96
C LYS A 117 17.31 4.30 3.49
N TYR A 118 16.91 3.25 2.76
CA TYR A 118 16.90 1.87 3.25
C TYR A 118 17.84 0.91 2.51
N GLN A 119 18.42 1.31 1.37
CA GLN A 119 19.39 0.45 0.70
C GLN A 119 20.40 1.24 -0.12
N LYS A 120 21.68 0.90 0.05
CA LYS A 120 22.75 1.36 -0.83
C LYS A 120 22.79 0.44 -2.04
N TYR A 121 22.60 0.99 -3.23
CA TYR A 121 22.73 0.22 -4.46
C TYR A 121 24.16 -0.31 -4.61
N SER A 122 24.32 -1.63 -4.70
CA SER A 122 25.56 -2.28 -5.08
C SER A 122 25.23 -3.24 -6.21
N ARG A 123 25.76 -2.95 -7.41
CA ARG A 123 25.58 -3.79 -8.61
C ARG A 123 26.28 -5.12 -8.39
N LYS A 124 25.57 -6.11 -7.84
CA LYS A 124 26.02 -7.50 -7.81
C LYS A 124 25.54 -8.19 -9.08
N LYS A 125 26.48 -8.82 -9.80
CA LYS A 125 26.17 -9.65 -10.97
C LYS A 125 25.57 -10.97 -10.45
N GLY A 126 24.27 -10.98 -10.19
CA GLY A 126 23.54 -12.18 -9.78
C GLY A 126 23.32 -13.13 -10.96
N THR A 127 23.26 -14.43 -10.69
CA THR A 127 23.01 -15.48 -11.69
C THR A 127 21.52 -15.79 -11.87
N ALA A 128 20.67 -15.42 -10.91
CA ALA A 128 19.22 -15.55 -11.01
C ALA A 128 18.64 -14.25 -11.58
N THR A 129 18.38 -14.22 -12.89
CA THR A 129 17.69 -13.08 -13.56
C THR A 129 16.17 -13.23 -13.56
N ASP A 130 15.69 -14.42 -13.23
CA ASP A 130 14.29 -14.81 -13.43
C ASP A 130 13.43 -14.54 -12.19
N GLU A 131 14.04 -14.00 -11.13
CA GLU A 131 13.40 -13.63 -9.86
C GLU A 131 13.57 -12.14 -9.60
N THR A 132 12.46 -11.43 -9.34
CA THR A 132 12.44 -10.00 -9.04
C THR A 132 12.58 -9.71 -7.55
N ALA A 133 11.92 -10.49 -6.71
CA ALA A 133 11.93 -10.28 -5.28
C ALA A 133 11.52 -11.55 -4.51
N THR A 134 11.87 -11.58 -3.23
CA THR A 134 11.40 -12.58 -2.27
C THR A 134 10.66 -11.88 -1.14
N ILE A 135 9.46 -12.36 -0.82
CA ILE A 135 8.67 -11.90 0.32
C ILE A 135 8.80 -12.94 1.43
N LYS A 136 9.23 -12.49 2.60
CA LYS A 136 9.22 -13.25 3.86
C LYS A 136 8.09 -12.74 4.73
N PHE A 137 7.22 -13.63 5.14
CA PHE A 137 6.07 -13.35 6.00
C PHE A 137 6.20 -14.14 7.30
N ARG A 138 6.24 -13.44 8.42
CA ARG A 138 6.34 -14.03 9.76
C ARG A 138 5.06 -13.74 10.55
N TYR A 139 4.55 -14.76 11.23
CA TYR A 139 3.33 -14.65 12.04
C TYR A 139 3.29 -15.68 13.16
N LYS A 140 2.48 -15.43 14.19
CA LYS A 140 2.11 -16.40 15.23
C LYS A 140 0.69 -16.89 14.97
N GLU A 141 0.43 -18.17 15.21
CA GLU A 141 -0.94 -18.70 15.26
C GLU A 141 -1.76 -17.97 16.35
N PRO A 142 -3.10 -17.89 16.26
CA PRO A 142 -3.92 -17.13 17.21
C PRO A 142 -3.70 -17.48 18.69
N GLN A 143 -3.42 -18.77 18.97
CA GLN A 143 -3.10 -19.29 20.30
C GLN A 143 -1.62 -19.70 20.44
N GLY A 144 -0.81 -19.47 19.41
CA GLY A 144 0.59 -19.85 19.35
C GLY A 144 1.50 -18.79 19.99
N ARG A 145 2.57 -19.25 20.64
CA ARG A 145 3.63 -18.37 21.18
C ARG A 145 4.88 -18.30 20.29
N ARG A 146 4.97 -19.20 19.31
CA ARG A 146 6.12 -19.31 18.39
C ARG A 146 5.73 -18.75 17.04
N SER A 147 6.63 -17.96 16.48
CA SER A 147 6.48 -17.42 15.14
C SER A 147 6.80 -18.48 14.09
N ARG A 148 6.07 -18.43 12.99
CA ARG A 148 6.27 -19.20 11.76
C ARG A 148 6.69 -18.23 10.66
N GLU A 149 7.53 -18.70 9.76
CA GLU A 149 8.00 -17.94 8.61
C GLU A 149 7.55 -18.65 7.32
N MET A 150 7.04 -17.87 6.37
CA MET A 150 6.67 -18.30 5.03
C MET A 150 7.45 -17.45 4.04
N GLU A 151 7.94 -18.07 2.97
CA GLU A 151 8.71 -17.38 1.94
C GLU A 151 8.03 -17.59 0.59
N HIS A 152 7.95 -16.51 -0.19
CA HIS A 152 7.39 -16.54 -1.54
C HIS A 152 8.26 -15.74 -2.50
N THR A 153 8.70 -16.39 -3.57
CA THR A 153 9.51 -15.75 -4.62
C THR A 153 8.62 -15.23 -5.73
N ILE A 154 8.88 -13.99 -6.15
CA ILE A 154 8.23 -13.31 -7.27
C ILE A 154 9.13 -13.42 -8.50
N ASN A 155 8.63 -14.07 -9.54
CA ASN A 155 9.34 -14.20 -10.80
C ASN A 155 9.35 -12.88 -11.60
N SER A 156 10.35 -12.71 -12.46
CA SER A 156 10.56 -11.54 -13.33
C SER A 156 9.62 -11.52 -14.53
N THR A 157 8.31 -11.48 -14.28
CA THR A 157 7.28 -11.29 -15.33
C THR A 157 6.71 -9.89 -15.24
N PHE A 158 7.06 -9.03 -16.21
CA PHE A 158 6.51 -7.69 -16.33
C PHE A 158 5.43 -7.67 -17.41
N ILE A 159 4.22 -7.30 -17.02
CA ILE A 159 3.08 -7.12 -17.93
C ILE A 159 2.78 -5.63 -18.11
N ALA A 160 2.12 -5.28 -19.21
CA ALA A 160 1.65 -3.92 -19.41
C ALA A 160 0.61 -3.56 -18.33
N PHE A 161 0.61 -2.31 -17.87
CA PHE A 161 -0.33 -1.84 -16.84
C PHE A 161 -1.80 -2.08 -17.23
N SER A 162 -2.13 -1.95 -18.53
CA SER A 162 -3.48 -2.23 -19.05
C SER A 162 -3.90 -3.69 -18.96
N GLN A 163 -2.95 -4.62 -18.83
CA GLN A 163 -3.19 -6.05 -18.68
C GLN A 163 -3.22 -6.49 -17.21
N ALA A 164 -2.88 -5.61 -16.27
CA ALA A 164 -2.98 -5.92 -14.85
C ALA A 164 -4.46 -6.10 -14.45
N ASP A 165 -4.67 -6.91 -13.41
CA ASP A 165 -6.01 -7.16 -12.89
C ASP A 165 -6.66 -5.87 -12.35
N GLU A 166 -7.98 -5.92 -12.18
CA GLU A 166 -8.77 -4.78 -11.73
C GLU A 166 -8.35 -4.28 -10.35
N ASN A 167 -7.97 -5.18 -9.42
CA ASN A 167 -7.58 -4.78 -8.08
C ASN A 167 -6.26 -4.00 -8.10
N THR A 168 -5.28 -4.50 -8.88
CA THR A 168 -3.98 -3.83 -9.04
C THR A 168 -4.15 -2.46 -9.69
N ARG A 169 -4.92 -2.36 -10.78
CA ARG A 169 -5.17 -1.08 -11.45
C ARG A 169 -5.93 -0.09 -10.54
N PHE A 170 -6.92 -0.57 -9.79
CA PHE A 170 -7.67 0.26 -8.85
C PHE A 170 -6.80 0.75 -7.69
N ALA A 171 -5.98 -0.11 -7.08
CA ALA A 171 -5.05 0.27 -6.03
C ALA A 171 -4.04 1.32 -6.51
N ALA A 172 -3.54 1.19 -7.75
CA ALA A 172 -2.67 2.20 -8.36
C ALA A 172 -3.39 3.55 -8.55
N ALA A 173 -4.68 3.56 -8.92
CA ALA A 173 -5.47 4.79 -9.02
C ALA A 173 -5.61 5.48 -7.66
N VAL A 174 -5.89 4.73 -6.59
CA VAL A 174 -5.98 5.25 -5.21
C VAL A 174 -4.64 5.87 -4.77
N ALA A 175 -3.53 5.16 -5.00
CA ALA A 175 -2.20 5.67 -4.67
C ALA A 175 -1.87 6.95 -5.46
N LEU A 176 -2.17 6.97 -6.76
CA LEU A 176 -1.96 8.14 -7.61
C LEU A 176 -2.81 9.33 -7.16
N PHE A 177 -4.06 9.09 -6.74
CA PHE A 177 -4.93 10.14 -6.20
C PHE A 177 -4.31 10.81 -4.98
N GLY A 178 -3.78 10.02 -4.03
CA GLY A 178 -3.06 10.55 -2.87
C GLY A 178 -1.84 11.40 -3.27
N MET A 179 -1.09 10.98 -4.29
CA MET A 179 0.04 11.76 -4.81
C MET A 179 -0.40 13.06 -5.50
N VAL A 180 -1.52 13.04 -6.24
CA VAL A 180 -2.09 14.22 -6.88
C VAL A 180 -2.54 15.24 -5.83
N LEU A 181 -3.29 14.79 -4.81
CA LEU A 181 -3.76 15.63 -3.70
C LEU A 181 -2.62 16.30 -2.94
N LYS A 182 -1.54 15.54 -2.67
CA LYS A 182 -0.35 16.06 -1.98
C LYS A 182 0.58 16.88 -2.89
N ASN A 183 0.23 17.07 -4.16
CA ASN A 183 1.11 17.64 -5.19
C ASN A 183 2.52 17.03 -5.16
N SER A 184 2.59 15.70 -5.01
CA SER A 184 3.84 14.98 -4.83
C SER A 184 4.75 15.12 -6.05
N ALA A 185 6.06 15.31 -5.83
CA ALA A 185 7.07 15.26 -6.89
C ALA A 185 7.08 13.92 -7.64
N TYR A 186 6.53 12.87 -7.01
CA TYR A 186 6.48 11.52 -7.54
C TYR A 186 5.21 11.19 -8.32
N LYS A 187 4.25 12.11 -8.47
CA LYS A 187 3.02 11.85 -9.24
C LYS A 187 3.25 11.71 -10.76
N GLY A 188 4.48 11.98 -11.22
CA GLY A 188 4.82 11.99 -12.64
C GLY A 188 3.95 12.98 -13.42
N THR A 189 3.34 12.50 -14.50
CA THR A 189 2.35 13.23 -15.31
C THR A 189 0.91 13.04 -14.83
N GLY A 190 0.72 12.28 -13.74
CA GLY A 190 -0.60 11.96 -13.22
C GLY A 190 -1.36 13.16 -12.68
N ASN A 191 -2.66 13.15 -12.90
CA ASN A 191 -3.60 14.21 -12.56
C ASN A 191 -4.99 13.62 -12.28
N TYR A 192 -5.96 14.45 -11.88
CA TYR A 192 -7.31 13.98 -11.56
C TYR A 192 -7.99 13.25 -12.72
N LYS A 193 -7.71 13.63 -13.99
CA LYS A 193 -8.27 12.96 -15.16
C LYS A 193 -7.73 11.55 -15.30
N SER A 194 -6.40 11.37 -15.22
CA SER A 194 -5.80 10.02 -15.30
C SER A 194 -6.25 9.12 -14.15
N VAL A 195 -6.41 9.67 -12.94
CA VAL A 195 -6.94 8.91 -11.79
C VAL A 195 -8.36 8.42 -12.09
N ALA A 196 -9.25 9.30 -12.55
CA ALA A 196 -10.64 8.94 -12.86
C ALA A 196 -10.74 7.90 -13.99
N GLU A 197 -9.90 8.02 -15.02
CA GLU A 197 -9.85 7.06 -16.14
C GLU A 197 -9.42 5.67 -15.67
N ILE A 198 -8.36 5.58 -14.87
CA ILE A 198 -7.88 4.28 -14.34
C ILE A 198 -8.91 3.68 -13.39
N ALA A 199 -9.46 4.48 -12.46
CA ALA A 199 -10.44 4.01 -11.48
C ALA A 199 -11.72 3.47 -12.16
N ALA A 200 -12.27 4.23 -13.12
CA ALA A 200 -13.46 3.82 -13.85
C ALA A 200 -13.23 2.52 -14.64
N ALA A 201 -12.08 2.39 -15.31
CA ALA A 201 -11.70 1.19 -16.06
C ALA A 201 -11.37 -0.03 -15.19
N ALA A 202 -11.31 0.15 -13.87
CA ALA A 202 -11.01 -0.87 -12.88
C ALA A 202 -12.15 -1.06 -11.85
N THR A 203 -13.35 -0.56 -12.13
CA THR A 203 -14.52 -0.68 -11.24
C THR A 203 -14.90 -2.15 -11.02
N GLY A 204 -14.93 -2.95 -12.09
CA GLY A 204 -15.17 -4.40 -11.98
C GLY A 204 -16.48 -4.76 -11.29
N THR A 205 -16.47 -5.88 -10.56
CA THR A 205 -17.57 -6.25 -9.65
C THR A 205 -17.47 -5.45 -8.35
N ASP A 206 -18.40 -4.52 -8.14
CA ASP A 206 -18.42 -3.62 -6.99
C ASP A 206 -19.73 -3.77 -6.19
N ALA A 207 -19.93 -4.94 -5.58
CA ALA A 207 -21.15 -5.24 -4.83
C ALA A 207 -21.40 -4.27 -3.66
N GLY A 208 -20.35 -3.59 -3.17
CA GLY A 208 -20.43 -2.59 -2.10
C GLY A 208 -20.50 -1.14 -2.58
N GLY A 209 -20.33 -0.88 -3.88
CA GLY A 209 -20.33 0.48 -4.43
C GLY A 209 -19.11 1.34 -4.08
N TYR A 210 -18.08 0.78 -3.43
CA TYR A 210 -16.94 1.54 -2.91
C TYR A 210 -16.03 2.07 -4.01
N ARG A 211 -15.89 1.34 -5.12
CA ARG A 211 -15.06 1.77 -6.26
C ARG A 211 -15.75 2.87 -7.05
N LEU A 212 -17.07 2.78 -7.15
CA LEU A 212 -17.89 3.84 -7.72
C LEU A 212 -17.83 5.11 -6.85
N GLU A 213 -18.01 4.97 -5.54
CA GLU A 213 -17.90 6.09 -4.58
C GLU A 213 -16.53 6.78 -4.66
N PHE A 214 -15.44 6.01 -4.71
CA PHE A 214 -14.09 6.55 -4.92
C PHE A 214 -13.99 7.35 -6.23
N THR A 215 -14.58 6.84 -7.31
CA THR A 215 -14.57 7.53 -8.60
C THR A 215 -15.31 8.87 -8.54
N ASP A 216 -16.41 8.94 -7.79
CA ASP A 216 -17.15 10.19 -7.56
C ASP A 216 -16.40 11.15 -6.64
N LEU A 217 -15.70 10.66 -5.63
CA LEU A 217 -14.80 11.45 -4.79
C LEU A 217 -13.69 12.13 -5.64
N VAL A 218 -13.09 11.41 -6.58
CA VAL A 218 -12.07 11.95 -7.49
C VAL A 218 -12.64 13.09 -8.34
N LYS A 219 -13.88 12.95 -8.85
CA LYS A 219 -14.56 14.01 -9.62
C LYS A 219 -14.85 15.24 -8.77
N ALA A 220 -15.31 15.05 -7.52
CA ALA A 220 -15.58 16.14 -6.59
C ALA A 220 -14.28 16.90 -6.23
N ALA A 221 -13.19 16.17 -5.97
CA ALA A 221 -11.88 16.75 -5.72
C ALA A 221 -11.36 17.57 -6.91
N LYS A 222 -11.52 17.04 -8.14
CA LYS A 222 -11.19 17.76 -9.37
C LYS A 222 -11.95 19.09 -9.47
N ALA A 223 -13.27 19.05 -9.33
CA ALA A 223 -14.12 20.25 -9.42
C ALA A 223 -13.77 21.30 -8.36
N THR A 224 -13.37 20.85 -7.17
CA THR A 224 -12.94 21.72 -6.08
C THR A 224 -11.60 22.36 -6.40
N SER A 225 -10.63 21.58 -6.87
CA SER A 225 -9.31 22.07 -7.27
C SER A 225 -9.38 23.09 -8.41
N GLU A 226 -10.25 22.88 -9.40
CA GLU A 226 -10.46 23.82 -10.51
C GLU A 226 -11.08 25.14 -10.04
N ARG A 227 -11.98 25.09 -9.05
CA ARG A 227 -12.55 26.30 -8.43
C ARG A 227 -11.54 27.09 -7.60
N THR A 228 -10.63 26.42 -6.90
CA THR A 228 -9.62 27.06 -6.05
C THR A 228 -8.46 27.62 -6.87
N GLY A 229 -8.07 26.95 -7.96
CA GLY A 229 -7.00 27.43 -8.85
C GLY A 229 -7.42 28.56 -9.82
N ALA A 230 -8.71 28.87 -9.91
CA ALA A 230 -9.26 29.98 -10.70
C ALA A 230 -9.39 31.30 -9.90
N ARG A 231 -8.89 31.34 -8.66
CA ARG A 231 -8.78 32.53 -7.81
C ARG A 231 -7.31 32.88 -7.60
#